data_AF-A0A523WI21-F1
#
_entry.id   AF-A0A523WI21-F1
#
_cell.length_a   1.000
_cell.length_b   1.000
_cell.length_c   1.000
_cell.angle_alpha   90.00
_cell.angle_beta   90.00
_cell.angle_gamma   90.00
#
_symmetry.space_group_name_H-M   'P 1'
#
loop_
_entity.id
_entity.type
_entity.pdbx_description
1 polymer ?
#
loop_
_entity_poly.entity_id
_entity_poly.type
_entity_poly.pdbx_seq_one_letter_code
_entity_poly.pdbx_strand_id
1 'polypeptide(L)'
;MSSTRIRKEVAAGEFAKAKDMLGHSYPLSGAITRGKGRGRNLGYPTLNLKIPKSKLLPRDGVYGVRVYLEEREYPGMMYVGPRPPFGEETRSVEVHVLGGEIEVTDAKVELLVERWVREPRRFPDPEHLRDQLKSDEKRIKEMLRINRSN
;
A
#
# COMPACT_ATOMS: atom_id res chain seq x y z
N MET A 1 -17.02 15.74 -13.96
CA MET A 1 -16.60 15.35 -12.59
C MET A 1 -15.63 16.40 -12.07
N SER A 2 -15.74 16.83 -10.80
CA SER A 2 -14.81 17.82 -10.24
C SER A 2 -13.61 17.15 -9.56
N SER A 3 -12.40 17.56 -9.94
CA SER A 3 -11.13 17.13 -9.33
C SER A 3 -11.12 17.27 -7.79
N THR A 4 -11.84 18.25 -7.24
CA THR A 4 -11.97 18.46 -5.79
C THR A 4 -12.68 17.31 -5.09
N ARG A 5 -13.71 16.72 -5.72
CA ARG A 5 -14.46 15.60 -5.12
C ARG A 5 -13.62 14.33 -5.09
N ILE A 6 -12.90 14.04 -6.19
CA ILE A 6 -11.99 12.89 -6.25
C ILE A 6 -10.91 13.01 -5.18
N ARG A 7 -10.29 14.19 -5.04
CA ARG A 7 -9.29 14.44 -3.97
C ARG A 7 -9.87 14.21 -2.58
N LYS A 8 -11.10 14.62 -2.32
CA LYS A 8 -11.77 14.40 -1.03
C LYS A 8 -11.95 12.91 -0.73
N GLU A 9 -12.45 12.13 -1.69
CA GLU A 9 -12.64 10.68 -1.49
C GLU A 9 -11.30 9.95 -1.34
N VAL A 10 -10.28 10.28 -2.15
CA VAL A 10 -8.93 9.71 -2.01
C VAL A 10 -8.35 10.04 -0.63
N ALA A 11 -8.42 11.30 -0.19
CA ALA A 11 -7.96 11.69 1.15
C ALA A 11 -8.69 10.93 2.27
N ALA A 12 -9.98 10.64 2.09
CA ALA A 12 -10.77 9.86 3.04
C ALA A 12 -10.50 8.33 2.99
N GLY A 13 -9.79 7.84 1.96
CA GLY A 13 -9.58 6.41 1.74
C GLY A 13 -10.76 5.70 1.03
N GLU A 14 -11.69 6.46 0.46
CA GLU A 14 -12.91 5.98 -0.20
C GLU A 14 -12.63 5.63 -1.69
N PHE A 15 -11.73 4.68 -1.91
CA PHE A 15 -11.21 4.36 -3.24
C PHE A 15 -12.24 3.77 -4.21
N ALA A 16 -13.30 3.11 -3.71
CA ALA A 16 -14.40 2.67 -4.56
C ALA A 16 -15.13 3.86 -5.22
N LYS A 17 -15.48 4.88 -4.43
CA LYS A 17 -16.11 6.11 -4.96
C LYS A 17 -15.17 6.88 -5.87
N ALA A 18 -13.88 6.94 -5.50
CA ALA A 18 -12.86 7.57 -6.35
C ALA A 18 -12.77 6.87 -7.71
N LYS A 19 -12.81 5.53 -7.74
CA LYS A 19 -12.79 4.71 -8.95
C LYS A 19 -14.01 4.96 -9.84
N ASP A 20 -15.21 5.00 -9.26
CA ASP A 20 -16.45 5.31 -10.00
C ASP A 20 -16.37 6.69 -10.67
N MET A 21 -15.67 7.64 -10.05
CA MET A 21 -15.45 8.98 -10.59
C MET A 21 -14.26 9.10 -11.55
N LEU A 22 -13.25 8.23 -11.44
CA LEU A 22 -12.05 8.26 -12.28
C LEU A 22 -12.20 7.37 -13.53
N GLY A 23 -13.06 6.35 -13.47
CA GLY A 23 -13.12 5.25 -14.44
C GLY A 23 -12.03 4.20 -14.23
N HIS A 24 -11.10 4.42 -13.31
CA HIS A 24 -10.01 3.51 -12.97
C HIS A 24 -9.58 3.68 -11.51
N SER A 25 -8.84 2.70 -10.98
CA SER A 25 -8.30 2.74 -9.62
C SER A 25 -7.27 3.87 -9.47
N TYR A 26 -7.11 4.43 -8.26
CA TYR A 26 -6.25 5.60 -8.07
C TYR A 26 -4.77 5.24 -8.28
N PRO A 27 -4.06 5.88 -9.24
CA PRO A 27 -2.67 5.57 -9.51
C PRO A 27 -1.74 6.33 -8.57
N LEU A 28 -0.83 5.58 -7.95
CA LEU A 28 0.27 6.10 -7.16
C LEU A 28 1.58 5.53 -7.71
N SER A 29 2.65 6.30 -7.60
CA SER A 29 3.98 5.83 -7.98
C SER A 29 5.05 6.49 -7.13
N GLY A 30 6.16 5.79 -6.93
CA GLY A 30 7.22 6.21 -6.04
C GLY A 30 8.54 5.54 -6.34
N ALA A 31 9.62 6.23 -6.01
CA ALA A 31 10.96 5.64 -6.07
C ALA A 31 11.13 4.66 -4.90
N ILE A 32 11.73 3.50 -5.16
CA ILE A 32 12.08 2.55 -4.12
C ILE A 32 13.29 3.12 -3.36
N THR A 33 13.21 3.07 -2.04
CA THR A 33 14.25 3.57 -1.14
C THR A 33 14.65 2.50 -0.13
N ARG A 34 15.87 2.63 0.39
CA ARG A 34 16.31 1.79 1.51
C ARG A 34 15.52 2.17 2.76
N GLY A 35 14.67 1.24 3.20
CA GLY A 35 13.96 1.34 4.47
C GLY A 35 14.65 0.58 5.59
N LYS A 36 13.99 0.54 6.75
CA LYS A 36 14.46 -0.24 7.91
C LYS A 36 14.22 -1.75 7.76
N GLY A 37 13.54 -2.20 6.70
CA GLY A 37 13.28 -3.62 6.43
C GLY A 37 12.57 -4.35 7.57
N ARG A 38 11.81 -3.64 8.42
CA ARG A 38 11.27 -4.18 9.68
C ARG A 38 10.40 -5.42 9.49
N GLY A 39 9.64 -5.45 8.39
CA GLY A 39 8.79 -6.59 8.07
C GLY A 39 9.56 -7.84 7.61
N ARG A 40 10.85 -7.73 7.23
CA ARG A 40 11.64 -8.87 6.75
C ARG A 40 11.74 -9.98 7.79
N ASN A 41 11.95 -9.63 9.06
CA ASN A 41 12.05 -10.60 10.16
C ASN A 41 10.69 -11.24 10.52
N LEU A 42 9.59 -10.72 9.97
CA LEU A 42 8.23 -11.21 10.22
C LEU A 42 7.67 -12.02 9.04
N GLY A 43 8.45 -12.20 7.97
CA GLY A 43 7.99 -12.80 6.71
C GLY A 43 7.22 -11.84 5.80
N TYR A 44 7.25 -10.53 6.10
CA TYR A 44 6.55 -9.48 5.36
C TYR A 44 7.53 -8.40 4.86
N PRO A 45 8.51 -8.72 3.99
CA PRO A 45 9.44 -7.73 3.47
C PRO A 45 8.72 -6.58 2.74
N THR A 46 9.05 -5.33 3.06
CA THR A 46 8.41 -4.14 2.47
C THR A 46 9.37 -3.32 1.62
N LEU A 47 8.89 -2.88 0.46
CA LEU A 47 9.48 -1.80 -0.31
C LEU A 47 9.09 -0.47 0.35
N ASN A 48 10.08 0.37 0.65
CA ASN A 48 9.82 1.71 1.15
C ASN A 48 9.78 2.67 -0.03
N LEU A 49 8.68 3.40 -0.19
CA LEU A 49 8.47 4.26 -1.36
C LEU A 49 8.62 5.73 -0.98
N LYS A 50 9.41 6.46 -1.76
CA LYS A 50 9.44 7.91 -1.77
C LYS A 50 8.41 8.42 -2.77
N ILE A 51 7.30 8.95 -2.24
CA ILE A 51 6.21 9.48 -3.04
C ILE A 51 6.45 10.97 -3.34
N PRO A 52 6.32 11.42 -4.60
CA PRO A 52 6.43 12.85 -4.93
C PRO A 52 5.38 13.69 -4.18
N LYS A 53 5.77 14.87 -3.69
CA LYS A 53 4.88 15.79 -2.94
C LYS A 53 3.63 16.23 -3.74
N SER A 54 3.67 16.14 -5.07
CA SER A 54 2.54 16.44 -5.96
C SER A 54 1.45 15.36 -5.95
N LYS A 55 1.73 14.16 -5.43
CA LYS A 55 0.75 13.08 -5.31
C LYS A 55 -0.03 13.20 -4.00
N LEU A 56 -1.33 12.99 -4.10
CA LEU A 56 -2.21 12.98 -2.93
C LEU A 56 -2.16 11.59 -2.29
N LEU A 57 -1.60 11.53 -1.08
CA LEU A 57 -1.70 10.33 -0.26
C LEU A 57 -3.06 10.29 0.46
N PRO A 58 -3.67 9.10 0.60
CA PRO A 58 -4.87 8.92 1.39
C PRO A 58 -4.59 9.14 2.88
N ARG A 59 -5.63 9.01 3.71
CA ARG A 59 -5.48 8.92 5.17
C ARG A 59 -4.52 7.80 5.56
N ASP A 60 -4.02 7.85 6.78
CA ASP A 60 -3.16 6.80 7.29
C ASP A 60 -3.94 5.47 7.42
N GLY A 61 -3.29 4.35 7.11
CA GLY A 61 -3.92 3.05 7.12
C GLY A 61 -3.24 2.00 6.25
N VAL A 62 -3.85 0.82 6.25
CA VAL A 62 -3.50 -0.31 5.40
C VAL A 62 -4.48 -0.38 4.23
N TYR A 63 -3.95 -0.67 3.04
CA TYR A 63 -4.68 -0.69 1.78
C TYR A 63 -4.33 -1.93 0.98
N GLY A 64 -5.33 -2.48 0.29
CA GLY A 64 -5.10 -3.42 -0.81
C GLY A 64 -4.74 -2.66 -2.08
N VAL A 65 -3.67 -3.08 -2.74
CA VAL A 65 -3.16 -2.45 -3.96
C VAL A 65 -2.86 -3.49 -5.04
N ARG A 66 -2.88 -3.06 -6.30
CA ARG A 66 -2.20 -3.76 -7.40
C ARG A 66 -0.85 -3.09 -7.62
N VAL A 67 0.21 -3.86 -7.67
CA VAL A 67 1.61 -3.42 -7.78
C VAL A 67 2.12 -3.84 -9.15
N TYR A 68 2.65 -2.91 -9.92
CA TYR A 68 3.29 -3.18 -11.20
C TYR A 68 4.80 -3.16 -11.03
N LEU A 69 5.42 -4.30 -11.32
CA LEU A 69 6.86 -4.54 -11.26
C LEU A 69 7.26 -5.41 -12.44
N GLU A 70 8.33 -5.07 -13.13
CA GLU A 70 8.86 -5.87 -14.26
C GLU A 70 7.77 -6.32 -15.25
N GLU A 71 6.90 -5.37 -15.64
CA GLU A 71 5.75 -5.57 -16.55
C GLU A 71 4.66 -6.55 -16.07
N ARG A 72 4.73 -6.98 -14.81
CA ARG A 72 3.76 -7.88 -14.18
C ARG A 72 2.96 -7.18 -13.11
N GLU A 73 1.71 -7.60 -12.97
CA GLU A 73 0.83 -7.14 -11.90
C GLU A 73 0.84 -8.14 -10.74
N TYR A 74 1.10 -7.64 -9.54
CA TYR A 74 1.04 -8.39 -8.30
C TYR A 74 0.02 -7.76 -7.35
N PRO A 75 -0.68 -8.57 -6.56
CA PRO A 75 -1.37 -8.05 -5.39
C PRO A 75 -0.39 -7.52 -4.35
N GLY A 76 -0.78 -6.50 -3.60
CA GLY A 76 0.06 -5.94 -2.56
C GLY A 76 -0.72 -5.37 -1.38
N MET A 77 -0.01 -5.23 -0.27
CA MET A 77 -0.45 -4.55 0.93
C MET A 77 0.36 -3.26 1.08
N MET A 78 -0.32 -2.13 0.98
CA MET A 78 0.28 -0.81 1.18
C MET A 78 -0.05 -0.27 2.56
N TYR A 79 0.95 0.22 3.27
CA TYR A 79 0.82 0.97 4.51
C TYR A 79 1.16 2.44 4.25
N VAL A 80 0.31 3.34 4.75
CA VAL A 80 0.57 4.77 4.83
C VAL A 80 0.47 5.17 6.31
N GLY A 81 1.50 5.82 6.84
CA GLY A 81 1.47 6.26 8.23
C GLY A 81 2.59 7.20 8.61
N PRO A 82 2.61 7.71 9.85
CA PRO A 82 3.58 8.71 10.27
C PRO A 82 5.00 8.13 10.33
N ARG A 83 5.98 8.91 9.86
CA ARG A 83 7.41 8.62 10.07
C ARG A 83 7.82 9.08 11.47
N PRO A 84 8.80 8.44 12.15
CA PRO A 84 9.35 8.96 13.40
C PRO A 84 9.82 10.42 13.24
N PRO A 85 9.74 11.25 14.31
CA PRO A 85 9.74 12.72 14.24
C PRO A 85 11.02 13.41 13.72
N PHE A 86 12.03 12.67 13.27
CA PHE A 86 13.32 13.22 12.83
C PHE A 86 13.53 13.20 11.29
N GLY A 87 12.46 13.16 10.49
CA GLY A 87 12.55 13.12 9.02
C GLY A 87 11.79 14.25 8.31
N GLU A 88 12.27 14.66 7.14
CA GLU A 88 11.66 15.71 6.28
C GLU A 88 10.30 15.30 5.67
N GLU A 89 10.01 14.00 5.61
CA GLU A 89 8.73 13.45 5.17
C GLU A 89 7.91 13.02 6.40
N THR A 90 6.72 13.62 6.56
CA THR A 90 5.84 13.37 7.71
C THR A 90 5.17 11.99 7.65
N ARG A 91 5.07 11.39 6.46
CA ARG A 91 4.43 10.08 6.25
C ARG A 91 5.34 9.15 5.46
N SER A 92 5.41 7.88 5.88
CA SER A 92 6.01 6.78 5.14
C SER A 92 4.96 6.04 4.32
N VAL A 93 5.39 5.54 3.16
CA VAL A 93 4.63 4.60 2.34
C VAL A 93 5.45 3.33 2.20
N GLU A 94 4.87 2.21 2.62
CA GLU A 94 5.51 0.89 2.55
C GLU A 94 4.59 -0.07 1.78
N VAL A 95 5.16 -0.90 0.92
CA VAL A 95 4.41 -1.89 0.14
C VAL A 95 5.03 -3.26 0.34
N HIS A 96 4.23 -4.20 0.83
CA HIS A 96 4.56 -5.62 0.78
C HIS A 96 3.87 -6.23 -0.43
N VAL A 97 4.65 -6.80 -1.35
CA VAL A 97 4.11 -7.48 -2.53
C VAL A 97 3.75 -8.91 -2.15
N LEU A 98 2.52 -9.32 -2.48
CA LEU A 98 2.01 -10.64 -2.17
C LEU A 98 2.28 -11.58 -3.36
N GLY A 99 2.70 -12.81 -3.09
CA GLY A 99 2.93 -13.81 -4.14
C GLY A 99 4.26 -14.57 -4.06
N GLY A 100 5.12 -14.24 -3.11
CA GLY A 100 6.38 -14.96 -2.87
C GLY A 100 7.58 -14.04 -2.73
N GLU A 101 8.77 -14.59 -2.85
CA GLU A 101 10.01 -13.81 -2.95
C GLU A 101 10.07 -13.15 -4.32
N ILE A 102 9.91 -11.83 -4.34
CA ILE A 102 10.04 -11.01 -5.56
C ILE A 102 11.33 -10.23 -5.40
N GLU A 103 12.32 -10.55 -6.23
CA GLU A 103 13.48 -9.69 -6.40
C GLU A 103 13.04 -8.45 -7.17
N VAL A 104 13.30 -7.28 -6.59
CA VAL A 104 12.90 -6.01 -7.19
C VAL A 104 14.16 -5.34 -7.69
N THR A 105 14.34 -5.32 -9.01
CA THR A 105 15.43 -4.64 -9.69
C THR A 105 15.07 -3.20 -10.07
N ASP A 106 13.77 -2.91 -10.16
CA ASP A 106 13.23 -1.59 -10.50
C ASP A 106 13.62 -0.52 -9.48
N ALA A 107 13.94 0.68 -9.97
CA ALA A 107 14.15 1.86 -9.12
C ALA A 107 12.84 2.54 -8.70
N LYS A 108 11.72 2.18 -9.33
CA LYS A 108 10.41 2.83 -9.16
C LYS A 108 9.31 1.77 -9.19
N VAL A 109 8.30 1.96 -8.35
CA VAL A 109 7.06 1.16 -8.37
C VAL A 109 5.90 2.01 -8.83
N GLU A 110 5.02 1.41 -9.62
CA GLU A 110 3.69 1.93 -9.89
C GLU A 110 2.65 1.04 -9.24
N LEU A 111 1.60 1.64 -8.70
CA LEU A 111 0.57 0.91 -8.00
C LEU A 111 -0.81 1.56 -8.17
N LEU A 112 -1.84 0.71 -8.17
CA LEU A 112 -3.23 1.12 -8.14
C LEU A 112 -3.79 0.85 -6.76
N VAL A 113 -4.30 1.89 -6.11
CA VAL A 113 -4.93 1.77 -4.80
C VAL A 113 -6.38 1.38 -4.97
N GLU A 114 -6.72 0.20 -4.45
CA GLU A 114 -8.03 -0.42 -4.68
C GLU A 114 -8.97 -0.18 -3.51
N ARG A 115 -8.56 -0.54 -2.28
CA ARG A 115 -9.44 -0.46 -1.10
C ARG A 115 -8.68 -0.20 0.20
N TRP A 116 -9.33 0.54 1.09
CA TRP A 116 -8.92 0.66 2.49
C TRP A 116 -9.25 -0.63 3.27
N VAL A 117 -8.33 -1.05 4.13
CA VAL A 117 -8.44 -2.27 4.95
C VAL A 117 -8.69 -1.91 6.41
N ARG A 118 -7.79 -1.11 7.02
CA ARG A 118 -7.88 -0.72 8.42
C ARG A 118 -7.01 0.50 8.75
N GLU A 119 -7.22 1.07 9.93
CA GLU A 119 -6.34 2.11 10.47
C GLU A 119 -4.98 1.54 10.95
N PRO A 120 -3.94 2.38 11.12
CA PRO A 120 -2.72 1.99 11.80
C PRO A 120 -3.01 1.59 13.25
N ARG A 121 -2.30 0.58 13.75
CA ARG A 121 -2.45 0.07 15.12
C ARG A 121 -1.07 -0.18 15.72
N ARG A 122 -0.96 0.00 17.02
CA ARG A 122 0.21 -0.44 17.80
C ARG A 122 -0.01 -1.89 18.22
N PHE A 123 1.06 -2.67 18.26
CA PHE A 123 1.02 -4.06 18.70
C PHE A 123 1.94 -4.22 19.92
N PRO A 124 1.56 -5.05 20.90
CA PRO A 124 2.35 -5.24 22.11
C PRO A 124 3.69 -5.94 21.81
N ASP A 125 3.72 -6.81 20.79
CA ASP A 125 4.90 -7.56 20.41
C ASP A 125 4.88 -7.90 18.88
N PRO A 126 5.99 -8.44 18.35
CA PRO A 126 6.09 -8.80 16.94
C PRO A 126 5.15 -9.94 16.50
N GLU A 127 4.70 -10.81 17.40
CA GLU A 127 3.80 -11.92 17.08
C GLU A 127 2.39 -11.43 16.78
N HIS A 128 1.85 -10.54 17.61
CA HIS A 128 0.56 -9.89 17.36
C HIS A 128 0.57 -9.08 16.07
N LEU A 129 1.69 -8.41 15.75
CA LEU A 129 1.84 -7.73 14.47
C LEU A 129 1.80 -8.73 13.31
N ARG A 130 2.53 -9.86 13.40
CA ARG A 130 2.52 -10.90 12.37
C ARG A 130 1.13 -11.47 12.13
N ASP A 131 0.37 -11.74 13.19
CA ASP A 131 -0.98 -12.30 13.07
C ASP A 131 -1.96 -11.29 12.45
N GLN A 132 -1.80 -10.00 12.78
CA GLN A 132 -2.55 -8.96 12.08
C GLN A 132 -2.18 -8.87 10.59
N LEU A 133 -0.90 -8.95 10.24
CA LEU A 133 -0.45 -8.90 8.84
C LEU A 133 -1.02 -10.08 8.03
N LYS A 134 -1.09 -11.28 8.62
CA LYS A 134 -1.76 -12.46 8.00
C LYS A 134 -3.25 -12.22 7.77
N SER A 135 -3.93 -11.63 8.75
CA SER A 135 -5.36 -11.28 8.64
C SER A 135 -5.59 -10.22 7.55
N ASP A 136 -4.75 -9.20 7.51
CA ASP A 136 -4.79 -8.14 6.48
C ASP A 136 -4.55 -8.72 5.09
N GLU A 137 -3.55 -9.58 4.93
CA GLU A 137 -3.25 -10.28 3.67
C GLU A 137 -4.44 -11.10 3.18
N LYS A 138 -5.05 -11.92 4.06
CA LYS A 138 -6.23 -12.71 3.70
C LYS A 138 -7.36 -11.81 3.19
N ARG A 139 -7.64 -10.73 3.92
CA ARG A 139 -8.69 -9.76 3.56
C ARG A 139 -8.39 -9.07 2.23
N ILE A 140 -7.13 -8.70 1.98
CA ILE A 140 -6.70 -8.10 0.71
C ILE A 140 -6.90 -9.07 -0.45
N LYS A 141 -6.49 -10.34 -0.29
CA LYS A 141 -6.68 -11.38 -1.32
C LYS A 141 -8.15 -11.57 -1.68
N GLU A 142 -9.03 -11.61 -0.67
CA GLU A 142 -10.49 -11.68 -0.86
C GLU A 142 -11.03 -10.42 -1.57
N MET A 143 -10.63 -9.23 -1.11
CA MET A 143 -11.08 -7.95 -1.69
C MET A 143 -10.68 -7.79 -3.16
N LEU A 144 -9.46 -8.21 -3.50
CA LEU A 144 -8.91 -8.12 -4.84
C LEU A 144 -9.42 -9.26 -5.75
N ARG A 145 -10.28 -10.15 -5.24
CA ARG A 145 -10.80 -11.33 -5.95
C ARG A 145 -9.68 -12.14 -6.59
N ILE A 146 -8.63 -12.37 -5.81
CA ILE A 146 -7.54 -13.25 -6.23
C ILE A 146 -8.06 -14.67 -6.06
N ASN A 147 -8.84 -15.11 -7.05
CA ASN A 147 -9.20 -16.50 -7.15
C ASN A 147 -7.89 -17.26 -7.30
N ARG A 148 -7.71 -18.32 -6.49
CA ARG A 148 -6.69 -19.32 -6.76
C ARG A 148 -6.98 -19.81 -8.17
N SER A 149 -6.16 -19.44 -9.14
CA SER A 149 -6.16 -20.12 -10.42
C SER A 149 -5.97 -21.61 -10.11
N ASN A 150 -6.85 -22.42 -10.71
CA ASN A 150 -6.87 -23.89 -10.62
C ASN A 150 -5.48 -24.52 -10.66
#